data_AF-A0A925PRC6-F1
#
_entry.id   AF-A0A925PRC6-F1
#
_cell.length_a   1.000
_cell.length_b   1.000
_cell.length_c   1.000
_cell.angle_alpha   90.00
_cell.angle_beta   90.00
_cell.angle_gamma   90.00
#
_symmetry.space_group_name_H-M   'P 1'
#
loop_
_entity.id
_entity.type
_entity.pdbx_description
1 polymer ?
#
loop_
_entity_poly.entity_id
_entity_poly.type
_entity_poly.pdbx_seq_one_letter_code
_entity_poly.pdbx_strand_id
1 'polypeptide(L)'
;MNEAASPGALGAGRSLDLSRVRTIEGIDVRGKRVLVRVDFNVPIENGLVADATRLERVLPTIARLAGAGAKVVVLSHLGRPKEGPAADTSLRPVALKMRELMPGTKVHFIGDCVGEEARRGVAALKPGEVAVLENVRFYPGEVKNDPQFAKRLAEHGDLYVGDAFSSAHRAHASIEAIADLLPAYAGLLMMAEIAALGRALENPERPVMAIVGGAKVSTKIEVLTHLVTRMDLLVVGGGMANTFLLAQGMKVGASLCEPDLVATAKDIMARAERAGCEIVLPSDVVIAKELKEGVDWRVCPVGEVPDDALILDLGPDSVDALKRRLATIRTLLWNGPFGAIETAPFGEATYALAREVARLTKAGKLVSVAGGGDTVRALNAAGAASGFTYVSTAGGAFLEWLGGHELPAVRALVRSGTRSAP
;
A
#
# COMPACT_ATOMS: atom_id res chain seq x y z
N MET A 1 -4.49 49.11 -15.35
CA MET A 1 -4.15 48.94 -13.92
C MET A 1 -4.83 47.67 -13.47
N ASN A 2 -4.10 46.56 -13.53
CA ASN A 2 -4.58 45.23 -13.14
C ASN A 2 -4.18 45.01 -11.69
N GLU A 3 -5.15 45.02 -10.77
CA GLU A 3 -4.95 44.50 -9.42
C GLU A 3 -5.03 42.98 -9.46
N ALA A 4 -3.87 42.34 -9.28
CA ALA A 4 -3.74 40.92 -9.10
C ALA A 4 -4.32 40.53 -7.72
N ALA A 5 -5.27 39.59 -7.74
CA ALA A 5 -5.78 38.94 -6.55
C ALA A 5 -4.65 38.20 -5.81
N SER A 6 -4.54 38.46 -4.51
CA SER A 6 -3.64 37.75 -3.59
C SER A 6 -3.93 36.25 -3.58
N PRO A 7 -2.91 35.37 -3.63
CA PRO A 7 -3.10 33.95 -3.36
C PRO A 7 -3.39 33.76 -1.88
N GLY A 8 -4.64 33.38 -1.58
CA GLY A 8 -5.10 33.00 -0.26
C GLY A 8 -4.30 31.85 0.33
N ALA A 9 -4.06 31.95 1.63
CA ALA A 9 -3.42 30.95 2.46
C ALA A 9 -3.96 29.53 2.19
N LEU A 10 -3.07 28.63 1.80
CA LEU A 10 -3.28 27.19 1.84
C LEU A 10 -3.51 26.80 3.30
N GLY A 11 -4.78 26.58 3.66
CA GLY A 11 -5.17 26.14 4.99
C GLY A 11 -4.49 24.83 5.35
N ALA A 12 -4.03 24.74 6.60
CA ALA A 12 -3.58 23.50 7.23
C ALA A 12 -4.59 22.38 6.95
N GLY A 13 -4.15 21.32 6.26
CA GLY A 13 -4.99 20.21 5.84
C GLY A 13 -5.71 19.58 7.04
N ARG A 14 -7.05 19.62 7.03
CA ARG A 14 -7.84 18.87 7.99
C ARG A 14 -7.63 17.38 7.72
N SER A 15 -7.05 16.66 8.69
CA SER A 15 -6.97 15.20 8.67
C SER A 15 -8.37 14.60 8.46
N LEU A 16 -8.49 13.60 7.59
CA LEU A 16 -9.73 12.84 7.38
C LEU A 16 -10.17 12.21 8.70
N ASP A 17 -11.40 12.50 9.13
CA ASP A 17 -11.99 11.86 10.30
C ASP A 17 -12.38 10.41 9.97
N LEU A 18 -11.41 9.50 10.09
CA LEU A 18 -11.56 8.07 9.78
C LEU A 18 -12.64 7.38 10.63
N SER A 19 -13.03 7.96 11.77
CA SER A 19 -14.14 7.45 12.61
C SER A 19 -15.48 7.44 11.86
N ARG A 20 -15.60 8.22 10.79
CA ARG A 20 -16.81 8.32 9.95
C ARG A 20 -16.92 7.23 8.90
N VAL A 21 -15.87 6.42 8.71
CA VAL A 21 -15.92 5.30 7.76
C VAL A 21 -16.89 4.25 8.31
N ARG A 22 -18.05 4.10 7.65
CA ARG A 22 -19.01 3.04 8.00
C ARG A 22 -18.45 1.69 7.59
N THR A 23 -18.65 0.68 8.44
CA THR A 23 -18.19 -0.70 8.19
C THR A 23 -19.34 -1.60 7.81
N ILE A 24 -19.04 -2.78 7.26
CA ILE A 24 -20.04 -3.82 7.02
C ILE A 24 -20.50 -4.55 8.31
N GLU A 25 -20.12 -4.08 9.50
CA GLU A 25 -20.56 -4.69 10.75
C GLU A 25 -21.96 -4.24 11.12
N GLY A 26 -22.84 -5.20 11.42
CA GLY A 26 -24.22 -4.92 11.85
C GLY A 26 -25.16 -4.43 10.74
N ILE A 27 -24.71 -4.35 9.48
CA ILE A 27 -25.57 -3.91 8.37
C ILE A 27 -26.54 -5.03 7.94
N ASP A 28 -27.80 -4.66 7.68
CA ASP A 28 -28.78 -5.58 7.10
C ASP A 28 -28.61 -5.65 5.58
N VAL A 29 -28.14 -6.79 5.10
CA VAL A 29 -27.86 -7.09 3.69
C VAL A 29 -28.72 -8.22 3.13
N ARG A 30 -29.64 -8.78 3.93
CA ARG A 30 -30.38 -9.99 3.53
C ARG A 30 -31.24 -9.70 2.29
N GLY A 31 -31.00 -10.45 1.22
CA GLY A 31 -31.70 -10.30 -0.06
C GLY A 31 -31.28 -9.09 -0.90
N LYS A 32 -30.49 -8.17 -0.35
CA LYS A 32 -30.00 -6.97 -1.05
C LYS A 32 -28.85 -7.31 -1.99
N ARG A 33 -28.72 -6.54 -3.07
CA ARG A 33 -27.60 -6.57 -4.00
C ARG A 33 -26.48 -5.69 -3.45
N VAL A 34 -25.35 -6.30 -3.14
CA VAL A 34 -24.21 -5.57 -2.56
C VAL A 34 -23.09 -5.55 -3.59
N LEU A 35 -22.78 -4.35 -4.10
CA LEU A 35 -21.62 -4.16 -4.98
C LEU A 35 -20.36 -4.15 -4.12
N VAL A 36 -19.40 -5.02 -4.40
CA VAL A 36 -18.15 -5.12 -3.66
C VAL A 36 -16.99 -4.84 -4.60
N ARG A 37 -16.33 -3.70 -4.41
CA ARG A 37 -15.12 -3.35 -5.17
C ARG A 37 -13.90 -3.95 -4.49
N VAL A 38 -13.22 -4.87 -5.18
CA VAL A 38 -12.03 -5.59 -4.69
C VAL A 38 -10.87 -5.46 -5.65
N ASP A 39 -9.63 -5.73 -5.22
CA ASP A 39 -8.46 -5.76 -6.10
C ASP A 39 -8.08 -7.18 -6.52
N PHE A 40 -8.63 -7.66 -7.64
CA PHE A 40 -8.24 -8.92 -8.29
C PHE A 40 -7.21 -8.76 -9.41
N ASN A 41 -6.40 -7.70 -9.38
CA ASN A 41 -5.29 -7.60 -10.32
C ASN A 41 -4.17 -8.58 -9.92
N VAL A 42 -4.31 -9.84 -10.32
CA VAL A 42 -3.43 -10.97 -10.02
C VAL A 42 -2.67 -11.43 -11.27
N PRO A 43 -1.49 -12.05 -11.13
CA PRO A 43 -0.81 -12.65 -12.27
C PRO A 43 -1.65 -13.80 -12.84
N ILE A 44 -1.82 -13.80 -14.17
CA ILE A 44 -2.44 -14.87 -14.93
C ILE A 44 -1.35 -15.56 -15.75
N GLU A 45 -1.24 -16.88 -15.60
CA GLU A 45 -0.34 -17.72 -16.37
C GLU A 45 -1.13 -18.87 -16.99
N ASN A 46 -0.98 -19.08 -18.30
CA ASN A 46 -1.71 -20.13 -19.04
C ASN A 46 -3.25 -20.07 -18.83
N GLY A 47 -3.81 -18.87 -18.69
CA GLY A 47 -5.24 -18.65 -18.45
C GLY A 47 -5.71 -18.99 -17.04
N LEU A 48 -4.80 -19.22 -16.09
CA LEU A 48 -5.09 -19.53 -14.69
C LEU A 48 -4.46 -18.50 -13.75
N VAL A 49 -5.04 -18.35 -12.55
CA VAL A 49 -4.48 -17.49 -11.50
C VAL A 49 -3.22 -18.15 -10.94
N ALA A 50 -2.06 -17.51 -11.12
CA ALA A 50 -0.77 -18.02 -10.64
C ALA A 50 -0.54 -17.74 -9.15
N ASP A 51 -1.01 -16.59 -8.65
CA ASP A 51 -0.95 -16.20 -7.25
C ASP A 51 -2.32 -15.68 -6.78
N ALA A 52 -2.94 -16.42 -5.87
CA ALA A 52 -4.26 -16.11 -5.34
C ALA A 52 -4.25 -15.20 -4.10
N THR A 53 -3.07 -14.75 -3.64
CA THR A 53 -2.92 -13.98 -2.39
C THR A 53 -3.88 -12.79 -2.31
N ARG A 54 -4.09 -12.05 -3.42
CA ARG A 54 -5.02 -10.91 -3.43
C ARG A 54 -6.49 -11.33 -3.32
N LEU A 55 -6.85 -12.47 -3.90
CA LEU A 55 -8.21 -13.01 -3.79
C LEU A 55 -8.46 -13.37 -2.33
N GLU A 56 -7.58 -14.20 -1.74
CA GLU A 56 -7.71 -14.71 -0.38
C GLU A 56 -7.89 -13.60 0.67
N ARG A 57 -7.23 -12.45 0.48
CA ARG A 57 -7.36 -11.30 1.39
C ARG A 57 -8.73 -10.63 1.41
N VAL A 58 -9.50 -10.69 0.32
CA VAL A 58 -10.84 -10.06 0.23
C VAL A 58 -11.98 -11.07 0.34
N LEU A 59 -11.71 -12.37 0.20
CA LEU A 59 -12.71 -13.41 0.38
C LEU A 59 -13.44 -13.34 1.73
N PRO A 60 -12.81 -12.97 2.87
CA PRO A 60 -13.54 -12.79 4.13
C PRO A 60 -14.70 -11.79 4.03
N THR A 61 -14.52 -10.67 3.34
CA THR A 61 -15.59 -9.68 3.09
C THR A 61 -16.73 -10.29 2.28
N ILE A 62 -16.38 -10.94 1.17
CA ILE A 62 -17.36 -11.55 0.25
C ILE A 62 -18.12 -12.69 0.94
N ALA A 63 -17.41 -13.58 1.64
CA ALA A 63 -17.99 -14.69 2.37
C ALA A 63 -18.94 -14.23 3.49
N ARG A 64 -18.57 -13.17 4.23
CA ARG A 64 -19.43 -12.59 5.27
C ARG A 64 -20.74 -12.05 4.70
N LEU A 65 -20.67 -11.31 3.60
CA LEU A 65 -21.85 -10.74 2.95
C LEU A 65 -22.75 -11.84 2.35
N ALA A 66 -22.16 -12.81 1.63
CA ALA A 66 -22.89 -13.94 1.07
C ALA A 66 -23.54 -14.79 2.18
N GLY A 67 -22.80 -15.11 3.25
CA GLY A 67 -23.31 -15.85 4.41
C GLY A 67 -24.44 -15.13 5.15
N ALA A 68 -24.47 -13.79 5.13
CA ALA A 68 -25.57 -12.98 5.65
C ALA A 68 -26.80 -12.94 4.70
N GLY A 69 -26.73 -13.61 3.55
CA GLY A 69 -27.81 -13.70 2.57
C GLY A 69 -27.84 -12.55 1.56
N ALA A 70 -26.75 -11.80 1.41
CA ALA A 70 -26.63 -10.81 0.33
C ALA A 70 -26.52 -11.49 -1.04
N LYS A 71 -26.93 -10.78 -2.09
CA LYS A 71 -26.58 -11.08 -3.48
C LYS A 71 -25.33 -10.29 -3.80
N VAL A 72 -24.16 -10.93 -3.77
CA VAL A 72 -22.88 -10.21 -3.87
C VAL A 72 -22.51 -10.01 -5.33
N VAL A 73 -22.23 -8.77 -5.73
CA VAL A 73 -21.81 -8.41 -7.09
C VAL A 73 -20.42 -7.81 -7.02
N VAL A 74 -19.41 -8.55 -7.47
CA VAL A 74 -18.01 -8.19 -7.37
C VAL A 74 -17.57 -7.36 -8.57
N LEU A 75 -16.99 -6.20 -8.28
CA LEU A 75 -16.35 -5.30 -9.23
C LEU A 75 -14.84 -5.38 -9.04
N SER A 76 -14.09 -5.58 -10.12
CA SER A 76 -12.63 -5.52 -10.10
C SER A 76 -12.08 -5.11 -11.45
N HIS A 77 -10.77 -4.86 -11.46
CA HIS A 77 -9.99 -4.73 -12.67
C HIS A 77 -8.93 -5.84 -12.74
N LEU A 78 -8.44 -6.10 -13.96
CA LEU A 78 -7.27 -6.92 -14.22
C LEU A 78 -6.41 -6.24 -15.28
N GLY A 79 -5.12 -6.09 -15.03
CA GLY A 79 -4.19 -5.44 -15.95
C GLY A 79 -4.57 -4.00 -16.33
N ARG A 80 -4.11 -3.59 -17.51
CA ARG A 80 -4.34 -2.28 -18.11
C ARG A 80 -4.70 -2.46 -19.59
N PRO A 81 -5.92 -2.95 -19.90
CA PRO A 81 -6.35 -3.13 -21.28
C PRO A 81 -6.25 -1.79 -22.04
N LYS A 82 -5.69 -1.82 -23.25
CA LYS A 82 -5.49 -0.63 -24.08
C LYS A 82 -6.74 -0.24 -24.86
N GLU A 83 -7.44 -1.24 -25.41
CA GLU A 83 -8.58 -1.04 -26.31
C GLU A 83 -9.71 -2.02 -25.99
N GLY A 84 -10.61 -1.64 -25.09
CA GLY A 84 -11.82 -2.41 -24.81
C GLY A 84 -11.58 -3.83 -24.26
N PRO A 85 -12.52 -4.77 -24.47
CA PRO A 85 -12.41 -6.13 -23.99
C PRO A 85 -11.23 -6.90 -24.57
N ALA A 86 -10.44 -7.54 -23.70
CA ALA A 86 -9.33 -8.38 -24.10
C ALA A 86 -9.27 -9.66 -23.25
N ALA A 87 -9.08 -10.81 -23.91
CA ALA A 87 -9.17 -12.13 -23.27
C ALA A 87 -8.10 -12.34 -22.18
N ASP A 88 -6.92 -11.76 -22.36
CA ASP A 88 -5.78 -11.81 -21.43
C ASP A 88 -6.02 -11.02 -20.12
N THR A 89 -7.00 -10.12 -20.12
CA THR A 89 -7.38 -9.27 -18.99
C THR A 89 -8.83 -9.47 -18.57
N SER A 90 -9.46 -10.57 -19.01
CA SER A 90 -10.78 -11.00 -18.52
C SER A 90 -10.71 -11.50 -17.08
N LEU A 91 -11.76 -11.25 -16.29
CA LEU A 91 -11.92 -11.76 -14.93
C LEU A 91 -12.49 -13.19 -14.86
N ARG A 92 -12.74 -13.84 -16.00
CA ARG A 92 -13.21 -15.24 -16.02
C ARG A 92 -12.30 -16.21 -15.24
N PRO A 93 -10.95 -16.20 -15.40
CA PRO A 93 -10.06 -17.04 -14.61
C PRO A 93 -10.15 -16.76 -13.11
N VAL A 94 -10.33 -15.50 -12.73
CA VAL A 94 -10.50 -15.07 -11.34
C VAL A 94 -11.79 -15.63 -10.75
N ALA A 95 -12.91 -15.55 -11.49
CA ALA A 95 -14.18 -16.13 -11.06
C ALA A 95 -14.09 -17.66 -10.89
N LEU A 96 -13.38 -18.36 -11.78
CA LEU A 96 -13.10 -19.79 -11.61
C LEU A 96 -12.29 -20.06 -10.34
N LYS A 97 -11.22 -19.28 -10.09
CA LYS A 97 -10.41 -19.45 -8.89
C LYS A 97 -11.21 -19.16 -7.61
N MET A 98 -12.09 -18.17 -7.63
CA MET A 98 -12.99 -17.91 -6.49
C MET A 98 -13.93 -19.08 -6.19
N ARG A 99 -14.40 -19.82 -7.20
CA ARG A 99 -15.23 -21.03 -6.98
C ARG A 99 -14.47 -22.11 -6.22
N GLU A 100 -13.19 -22.28 -6.52
CA GLU A 100 -12.32 -23.22 -5.81
C GLU A 100 -12.11 -22.80 -4.35
N LEU A 101 -11.89 -21.51 -4.12
CA LEU A 101 -11.58 -20.95 -2.80
C LEU A 101 -12.81 -20.75 -1.90
N MET A 102 -14.03 -20.81 -2.45
CA MET A 102 -15.29 -20.64 -1.72
C MET A 102 -16.20 -21.86 -1.87
N PRO A 103 -15.79 -23.05 -1.36
CA PRO A 103 -16.62 -24.24 -1.44
C PRO A 103 -17.98 -23.99 -0.78
N GLY A 104 -19.05 -24.40 -1.47
CA GLY A 104 -20.43 -24.20 -1.01
C GLY A 104 -21.06 -22.86 -1.40
N THR A 105 -20.28 -21.89 -1.90
CA THR A 105 -20.80 -20.64 -2.46
C THR A 105 -20.90 -20.73 -3.98
N LYS A 106 -22.07 -20.43 -4.54
CA LYS A 106 -22.22 -20.36 -6.01
C LYS A 106 -21.66 -19.03 -6.49
N VAL A 107 -20.49 -19.10 -7.15
CA VAL A 107 -19.88 -17.96 -7.83
C VAL A 107 -20.13 -18.07 -9.33
N HIS A 108 -20.69 -17.01 -9.89
CA HIS A 108 -21.02 -16.84 -11.30
C HIS A 108 -20.06 -15.84 -11.94
N PHE A 109 -19.84 -15.98 -13.25
CA PHE A 109 -19.15 -14.98 -14.05
C PHE A 109 -20.14 -14.38 -15.04
N ILE A 110 -20.14 -13.06 -15.16
CA ILE A 110 -20.97 -12.30 -16.10
C ILE A 110 -20.02 -11.59 -17.07
N GLY A 111 -20.22 -11.76 -18.37
CA GLY A 111 -19.29 -11.32 -19.43
C GLY A 111 -19.23 -9.81 -19.65
N ASP A 112 -20.01 -9.03 -18.90
CA ASP A 112 -20.01 -7.58 -18.92
C ASP A 112 -20.20 -7.02 -17.50
N CYS A 113 -19.83 -5.76 -17.27
CA CYS A 113 -20.06 -5.05 -16.01
C CYS A 113 -21.17 -4.01 -16.06
N VAL A 114 -21.74 -3.76 -17.24
CA VAL A 114 -22.88 -2.86 -17.46
C VAL A 114 -23.80 -3.43 -18.56
N GLY A 115 -24.93 -2.77 -18.82
CA GLY A 115 -25.82 -3.14 -19.93
C GLY A 115 -26.70 -4.36 -19.65
N GLU A 116 -27.35 -4.87 -20.69
CA GLU A 116 -28.41 -5.88 -20.57
C GLU A 116 -27.91 -7.26 -20.10
N GLU A 117 -26.67 -7.63 -20.40
CA GLU A 117 -26.08 -8.86 -19.88
C GLU A 117 -25.87 -8.76 -18.36
N ALA A 118 -25.22 -7.69 -17.90
CA ALA A 118 -24.99 -7.44 -16.49
C ALA A 118 -26.30 -7.32 -15.70
N ARG A 119 -27.28 -6.58 -16.24
CA ARG A 119 -28.59 -6.42 -15.62
C ARG A 119 -29.31 -7.75 -15.42
N ARG A 120 -29.34 -8.60 -16.45
CA ARG A 120 -29.99 -9.93 -16.38
C ARG A 120 -29.25 -10.88 -15.45
N GLY A 121 -27.92 -10.93 -15.54
CA GLY A 121 -27.10 -11.80 -14.69
C GLY A 121 -27.21 -11.44 -13.21
N VAL A 122 -27.16 -10.15 -12.87
CA VAL A 122 -27.33 -9.67 -11.49
C VAL A 122 -28.75 -9.91 -10.98
N ALA A 123 -29.78 -9.70 -11.81
CA ALA A 123 -31.16 -9.95 -11.42
C ALA A 123 -31.45 -11.44 -11.11
N ALA A 124 -30.74 -12.34 -11.78
CA ALA A 124 -30.88 -13.79 -11.58
C ALA A 124 -30.22 -14.32 -10.28
N LEU A 125 -29.40 -13.51 -9.61
CA LEU A 125 -28.74 -13.93 -8.36
C LEU A 125 -29.74 -14.26 -7.26
N LYS A 126 -29.51 -15.40 -6.60
CA LYS A 126 -30.22 -15.78 -5.39
C LYS A 126 -29.47 -15.27 -4.14
N PRO A 127 -30.16 -15.05 -3.01
CA PRO A 127 -29.51 -14.74 -1.75
C PRO A 127 -28.39 -15.73 -1.41
N GLY A 128 -27.21 -15.22 -1.05
CA GLY A 128 -26.01 -16.01 -0.77
C GLY A 128 -25.18 -16.41 -1.98
N GLU A 129 -25.60 -16.04 -3.20
CA GLU A 129 -24.81 -16.23 -4.41
C GLU A 129 -23.93 -14.99 -4.72
N VAL A 130 -22.85 -15.24 -5.46
CA VAL A 130 -21.86 -14.23 -5.85
C VAL A 130 -21.80 -14.16 -7.37
N ALA A 131 -21.78 -12.96 -7.96
CA ALA A 131 -21.39 -12.75 -9.35
C ALA A 131 -20.10 -11.94 -9.42
N VAL A 132 -19.17 -12.33 -10.28
CA VAL A 132 -18.03 -11.52 -10.70
C VAL A 132 -18.39 -10.90 -12.05
N LEU A 133 -18.49 -9.57 -12.08
CA LEU A 133 -18.65 -8.84 -13.33
C LEU A 133 -17.32 -8.77 -14.07
N GLU A 134 -17.38 -8.55 -15.38
CA GLU A 134 -16.20 -8.40 -16.20
C GLU A 134 -15.38 -7.13 -15.82
N ASN A 135 -14.13 -7.09 -16.27
CA ASN A 135 -13.14 -6.07 -15.99
C ASN A 135 -13.65 -4.64 -16.23
N VAL A 136 -13.77 -3.86 -15.15
CA VAL A 136 -14.25 -2.48 -15.22
C VAL A 136 -13.39 -1.59 -16.12
N ARG A 137 -12.11 -1.94 -16.35
CA ARG A 137 -11.20 -1.19 -17.24
C ARG A 137 -11.42 -1.44 -18.72
N PHE A 138 -12.31 -2.35 -19.12
CA PHE A 138 -12.78 -2.42 -20.51
C PHE A 138 -13.58 -1.17 -20.91
N TYR A 139 -14.03 -0.39 -19.94
CA TYR A 139 -14.72 0.87 -20.16
C TYR A 139 -13.79 2.06 -19.87
N PRO A 140 -13.59 2.98 -20.83
CA PRO A 140 -12.72 4.15 -20.61
C PRO A 140 -13.24 5.08 -19.51
N GLY A 141 -14.54 5.03 -19.20
CA GLY A 141 -15.16 5.77 -18.11
C GLY A 141 -14.62 5.41 -16.72
N GLU A 142 -14.08 4.20 -16.53
CA GLU A 142 -13.50 3.76 -15.25
C GLU A 142 -12.34 4.66 -14.82
N VAL A 143 -11.33 4.81 -15.68
CA VAL A 143 -10.10 5.56 -15.35
C VAL A 143 -10.36 7.07 -15.35
N LYS A 144 -11.37 7.53 -16.10
CA LYS A 144 -11.80 8.94 -16.16
C LYS A 144 -12.69 9.36 -15.00
N ASN A 145 -13.01 8.46 -14.06
CA ASN A 145 -13.97 8.70 -12.98
C ASN A 145 -15.33 9.17 -13.51
N ASP A 146 -15.78 8.65 -14.65
CA ASP A 146 -16.96 9.13 -15.35
C ASP A 146 -18.24 8.89 -14.52
N PRO A 147 -18.98 9.94 -14.14
CA PRO A 147 -20.22 9.80 -13.40
C PRO A 147 -21.29 8.99 -14.11
N GLN A 148 -21.35 9.02 -15.45
CA GLN A 148 -22.31 8.22 -16.20
C GLN A 148 -21.98 6.73 -16.11
N PHE A 149 -20.69 6.39 -16.21
CA PHE A 149 -20.25 5.01 -16.02
C PHE A 149 -20.52 4.52 -14.59
N ALA A 150 -20.23 5.34 -13.58
CA ALA A 150 -20.52 5.03 -12.18
C ALA A 150 -22.03 4.79 -11.94
N LYS A 151 -22.92 5.57 -12.57
CA LYS A 151 -24.37 5.35 -12.49
C LYS A 151 -24.79 4.00 -13.04
N ARG A 152 -24.27 3.59 -14.20
CA ARG A 152 -24.56 2.26 -14.77
C ARG A 152 -24.09 1.12 -13.86
N LEU A 153 -22.92 1.27 -13.23
CA LEU A 153 -22.46 0.29 -12.23
C LEU A 153 -23.39 0.25 -11.01
N ALA A 154 -23.82 1.42 -10.52
CA ALA A 154 -24.68 1.54 -9.34
C ALA A 154 -26.07 0.90 -9.53
N GLU A 155 -26.60 0.82 -10.76
CA GLU A 155 -27.88 0.13 -11.07
C GLU A 155 -27.90 -1.35 -10.63
N HIS A 156 -26.71 -1.96 -10.49
CA HIS A 156 -26.54 -3.35 -10.08
C HIS A 156 -26.54 -3.56 -8.56
N GLY A 157 -26.63 -2.50 -7.75
CA GLY A 157 -26.52 -2.58 -6.29
C GLY A 157 -27.55 -1.76 -5.54
N ASP A 158 -27.85 -2.19 -4.33
CA ASP A 158 -28.57 -1.41 -3.33
C ASP A 158 -27.59 -0.74 -2.35
N LEU A 159 -26.38 -1.30 -2.21
CA LEU A 159 -25.30 -0.86 -1.32
C LEU A 159 -23.95 -1.03 -2.02
N TYR A 160 -22.96 -0.22 -1.62
CA TYR A 160 -21.58 -0.31 -2.09
C TYR A 160 -20.62 -0.64 -0.94
N VAL A 161 -19.69 -1.57 -1.18
CA VAL A 161 -18.62 -1.95 -0.27
C VAL A 161 -17.28 -1.74 -0.99
N GLY A 162 -16.49 -0.78 -0.50
CA GLY A 162 -15.14 -0.54 -0.97
C GLY A 162 -14.13 -1.39 -0.19
N ASP A 163 -13.51 -2.37 -0.83
CA ASP A 163 -12.54 -3.29 -0.21
C ASP A 163 -11.23 -3.42 -1.01
N ALA A 164 -10.95 -2.45 -1.90
CA ALA A 164 -9.80 -2.44 -2.80
C ALA A 164 -8.71 -1.44 -2.37
N PHE A 165 -8.13 -1.61 -1.18
CA PHE A 165 -7.15 -0.63 -0.64
C PHE A 165 -5.94 -0.39 -1.55
N SER A 166 -5.42 -1.42 -2.22
CA SER A 166 -4.33 -1.29 -3.23
C SER A 166 -4.63 -0.30 -4.35
N SER A 167 -5.90 -0.08 -4.68
CA SER A 167 -6.36 0.88 -5.69
C SER A 167 -6.95 2.15 -5.08
N ALA A 168 -6.90 2.30 -3.75
CA ALA A 168 -7.58 3.40 -3.04
C ALA A 168 -7.03 4.80 -3.39
N HIS A 169 -5.78 4.87 -3.84
CA HIS A 169 -5.14 6.10 -4.35
C HIS A 169 -5.67 6.55 -5.72
N ARG A 170 -6.56 5.77 -6.37
CA ARG A 170 -7.07 6.08 -7.71
C ARG A 170 -8.48 6.63 -7.63
N ALA A 171 -8.67 7.83 -8.17
CA ALA A 171 -9.97 8.44 -8.41
C ALA A 171 -10.63 7.79 -9.64
N HIS A 172 -11.09 6.55 -9.51
CA HIS A 172 -11.78 5.82 -10.59
C HIS A 172 -13.28 5.69 -10.32
N ALA A 173 -14.07 5.47 -11.36
CA ALA A 173 -15.53 5.43 -11.26
C ALA A 173 -16.03 4.36 -10.27
N SER A 174 -15.48 3.14 -10.34
CA SER A 174 -15.83 2.03 -9.44
C SER A 174 -15.25 2.15 -8.01
N ILE A 175 -14.49 3.21 -7.73
CA ILE A 175 -13.80 3.46 -6.46
C ILE A 175 -14.36 4.70 -5.77
N GLU A 176 -14.36 5.84 -6.46
CA GLU A 176 -14.76 7.13 -5.91
C GLU A 176 -16.18 7.50 -6.30
N ALA A 177 -16.47 7.68 -7.59
CA ALA A 177 -17.77 8.22 -8.03
C ALA A 177 -18.97 7.35 -7.60
N ILE A 178 -18.82 6.02 -7.62
CA ILE A 178 -19.89 5.09 -7.24
C ILE A 178 -20.30 5.23 -5.76
N ALA A 179 -19.37 5.59 -4.88
CA ALA A 179 -19.64 5.74 -3.44
C ALA A 179 -20.52 6.97 -3.12
N ASP A 180 -20.64 7.90 -4.06
CA ASP A 180 -21.53 9.05 -3.98
C ASP A 180 -22.95 8.73 -4.49
N LEU A 181 -23.17 7.53 -5.07
CA LEU A 181 -24.45 7.11 -5.66
C LEU A 181 -25.22 6.09 -4.80
N LEU A 182 -24.51 5.36 -3.93
CA LEU A 182 -25.07 4.32 -3.06
C LEU A 182 -24.60 4.53 -1.62
N PRO A 183 -25.32 4.00 -0.61
CA PRO A 183 -24.78 3.89 0.73
C PRO A 183 -23.49 3.06 0.70
N ALA A 184 -22.37 3.72 1.02
CA ALA A 184 -21.04 3.13 0.94
C ALA A 184 -20.52 2.70 2.32
N TYR A 185 -19.84 1.56 2.34
CA TYR A 185 -19.22 0.94 3.51
C TYR A 185 -17.82 0.45 3.16
N ALA A 186 -16.93 0.39 4.15
CA ALA A 186 -15.63 -0.26 4.03
C ALA A 186 -15.76 -1.77 4.27
N GLY A 187 -15.13 -2.56 3.41
CA GLY A 187 -14.96 -3.99 3.65
C GLY A 187 -13.89 -4.28 4.73
N LEU A 188 -13.69 -5.56 5.04
CA LEU A 188 -12.77 -5.98 6.11
C LEU A 188 -11.31 -5.66 5.78
N LEU A 189 -10.89 -5.83 4.53
CA LEU A 189 -9.52 -5.52 4.11
C LEU A 189 -9.27 -4.01 4.16
N MET A 190 -10.20 -3.20 3.64
CA MET A 190 -10.12 -1.73 3.71
C MET A 190 -10.00 -1.26 5.16
N MET A 191 -10.84 -1.79 6.06
CA MET A 191 -10.78 -1.44 7.47
C MET A 191 -9.47 -1.87 8.14
N ALA A 192 -8.96 -3.05 7.82
CA ALA A 192 -7.68 -3.53 8.36
C ALA A 192 -6.51 -2.63 7.95
N GLU A 193 -6.46 -2.21 6.68
CA GLU A 193 -5.43 -1.29 6.17
C GLU A 193 -5.54 0.10 6.83
N ILE A 194 -6.74 0.68 6.89
CA ILE A 194 -6.98 1.98 7.54
C ILE A 194 -6.58 1.92 9.02
N ALA A 195 -6.96 0.86 9.74
CA ALA A 195 -6.65 0.71 11.16
C ALA A 195 -5.15 0.56 11.41
N ALA A 196 -4.45 -0.25 10.60
CA ALA A 196 -3.01 -0.44 10.72
C ALA A 196 -2.25 0.86 10.46
N LEU A 197 -2.57 1.57 9.38
CA LEU A 197 -1.95 2.85 9.05
C LEU A 197 -2.29 3.95 10.05
N GLY A 198 -3.54 4.01 10.52
CA GLY A 198 -3.97 4.96 11.56
C GLY A 198 -3.21 4.76 12.87
N ARG A 199 -2.95 3.51 13.27
CA ARG A 199 -2.11 3.20 14.45
C ARG A 199 -0.64 3.56 14.24
N ALA A 200 -0.12 3.53 13.01
CA ALA A 200 1.28 3.86 12.77
C ALA A 200 1.54 5.36 12.56
N LEU A 201 0.58 6.10 12.02
CA LEU A 201 0.76 7.50 11.59
C LEU A 201 -0.08 8.52 12.37
N GLU A 202 -1.34 8.21 12.63
CA GLU A 202 -2.28 9.17 13.24
C GLU A 202 -2.19 9.17 14.76
N ASN A 203 -2.33 7.99 15.37
CA ASN A 203 -2.29 7.83 16.83
C ASN A 203 -1.31 6.72 17.25
N PRO A 204 0.00 6.88 16.99
CA PRO A 204 0.99 5.88 17.37
C PRO A 204 1.37 5.92 18.84
N GLU A 205 1.72 4.76 19.38
CA GLU A 205 2.40 4.68 20.67
C GLU A 205 3.84 5.16 20.50
N ARG A 206 4.25 6.16 21.29
CA ARG A 206 5.58 6.75 21.23
C ARG A 206 6.57 6.04 22.18
N PRO A 207 7.87 5.95 21.84
CA PRO A 207 8.51 6.53 20.65
C PRO A 207 8.20 5.78 19.34
N VAL A 208 8.20 6.50 18.23
CA VAL A 208 7.88 6.02 16.88
C VAL A 208 9.10 6.11 15.98
N MET A 209 9.38 5.01 15.28
CA MET A 209 10.42 4.92 14.27
C MET A 209 9.82 4.66 12.90
N ALA A 210 10.32 5.33 11.87
CA ALA A 210 10.14 4.92 10.49
C ALA A 210 11.47 4.42 9.91
N ILE A 211 11.41 3.33 9.16
CA ILE A 211 12.50 2.84 8.30
C ILE A 211 12.07 3.08 6.85
N VAL A 212 12.85 3.90 6.14
CA VAL A 212 12.64 4.16 4.72
C VAL A 212 13.91 3.78 3.96
N GLY A 213 13.78 2.79 3.08
CA GLY A 213 14.86 2.30 2.23
C GLY A 213 14.49 2.32 0.75
N GLY A 214 15.33 1.67 -0.05
CA GLY A 214 15.23 1.63 -1.50
C GLY A 214 16.32 2.44 -2.22
N ALA A 215 16.21 2.48 -3.55
CA ALA A 215 17.31 2.91 -4.40
C ALA A 215 17.44 4.43 -4.57
N LYS A 216 16.33 5.18 -4.63
CA LYS A 216 16.32 6.59 -5.07
C LYS A 216 15.52 7.49 -4.14
N VAL A 217 16.12 8.61 -3.74
CA VAL A 217 15.49 9.72 -3.01
C VAL A 217 14.35 10.32 -3.82
N SER A 218 14.53 10.53 -5.13
CA SER A 218 13.52 11.14 -6.02
C SER A 218 12.14 10.49 -5.90
N THR A 219 12.09 9.18 -5.66
CA THR A 219 10.84 8.42 -5.55
C THR A 219 10.18 8.48 -4.17
N LYS A 220 10.82 9.14 -3.19
CA LYS A 220 10.44 9.13 -1.77
C LYS A 220 10.47 10.51 -1.10
N ILE A 221 10.71 11.59 -1.85
CA ILE A 221 10.81 12.95 -1.28
C ILE A 221 9.59 13.29 -0.43
N GLU A 222 8.38 13.06 -0.94
CA GLU A 222 7.13 13.37 -0.24
C GLU A 222 6.97 12.53 1.03
N VAL A 223 7.25 11.22 0.94
CA VAL A 223 7.24 10.30 2.08
C VAL A 223 8.21 10.76 3.17
N LEU A 224 9.46 11.05 2.81
CA LEU A 224 10.47 11.50 3.77
C LEU A 224 10.06 12.84 4.41
N THR A 225 9.61 13.79 3.59
CA THR A 225 9.17 15.13 4.04
C THR A 225 7.99 15.06 5.00
N HIS A 226 7.04 14.15 4.76
CA HIS A 226 5.91 13.95 5.63
C HIS A 226 6.32 13.23 6.93
N LEU A 227 7.06 12.12 6.83
CA LEU A 227 7.43 11.30 7.98
C LEU A 227 8.32 12.03 9.00
N VAL A 228 9.26 12.89 8.56
CA VAL A 228 10.10 13.66 9.50
C VAL A 228 9.30 14.59 10.42
N THR A 229 8.05 14.92 10.07
CA THR A 229 7.18 15.76 10.91
C THR A 229 6.30 14.96 11.87
N ARG A 230 6.31 13.62 11.77
CA ARG A 230 5.41 12.72 12.53
C ARG A 230 6.17 11.72 13.41
N MET A 231 7.39 11.37 13.03
CA MET A 231 8.22 10.35 13.68
C MET A 231 9.14 10.95 14.75
N ASP A 232 9.55 10.14 15.74
CA ASP A 232 10.64 10.51 16.64
C ASP A 232 12.00 10.15 16.01
N LEU A 233 12.05 9.03 15.27
CA LEU A 233 13.24 8.59 14.54
C LEU A 233 12.89 8.23 13.09
N LEU A 234 13.71 8.68 12.14
CA LEU A 234 13.65 8.27 10.74
C LEU A 234 14.98 7.63 10.34
N VAL A 235 14.98 6.32 10.13
CA VAL A 235 16.11 5.59 9.59
C VAL A 235 16.03 5.65 8.07
N VAL A 236 17.08 6.19 7.44
CA VAL A 236 17.21 6.21 5.97
C VAL A 236 18.26 5.17 5.57
N GLY A 237 17.81 4.16 4.82
CA GLY A 237 18.62 3.04 4.34
C GLY A 237 18.65 2.93 2.82
N GLY A 238 19.21 1.84 2.28
CA GLY A 238 19.25 1.61 0.84
C GLY A 238 20.19 2.56 0.09
N GLY A 239 20.18 2.49 -1.24
CA GLY A 239 20.96 3.39 -2.09
C GLY A 239 20.63 4.87 -1.87
N MET A 240 19.39 5.18 -1.46
CA MET A 240 19.00 6.55 -1.18
C MET A 240 19.73 7.18 0.01
N ALA A 241 20.18 6.39 1.00
CA ALA A 241 20.97 6.86 2.12
C ALA A 241 22.28 7.52 1.65
N ASN A 242 22.86 7.07 0.54
CA ASN A 242 24.08 7.64 -0.02
C ASN A 242 23.93 9.11 -0.40
N THR A 243 22.73 9.56 -0.78
CA THR A 243 22.46 10.97 -1.09
C THR A 243 22.46 11.82 0.19
N PHE A 244 21.98 11.27 1.31
CA PHE A 244 22.06 11.93 2.62
C PHE A 244 23.49 11.97 3.16
N LEU A 245 24.24 10.88 3.00
CA LEU A 245 25.66 10.83 3.33
C LEU A 245 26.48 11.85 2.53
N LEU A 246 26.24 11.92 1.21
CA LEU A 246 26.85 12.93 0.34
C LEU A 246 26.47 14.35 0.79
N ALA A 247 25.23 14.58 1.21
CA ALA A 247 24.79 15.86 1.74
C ALA A 247 25.49 16.27 3.05
N GLN A 248 25.97 15.29 3.84
CA GLN A 248 26.81 15.49 5.02
C GLN A 248 28.32 15.61 4.70
N GLY A 249 28.70 15.56 3.41
CA GLY A 249 30.09 15.65 2.98
C GLY A 249 30.86 14.33 3.05
N MET A 250 30.18 13.20 3.24
CA MET A 250 30.80 11.88 3.26
C MET A 250 31.09 11.37 1.85
N LYS A 251 32.16 10.59 1.71
CA LYS A 251 32.47 9.86 0.47
C LYS A 251 31.61 8.61 0.35
N VAL A 252 31.00 8.44 -0.82
CA VAL A 252 30.14 7.28 -1.16
C VAL A 252 30.65 6.47 -2.34
N GLY A 253 31.86 6.75 -2.85
CA GLY A 253 32.44 6.03 -3.98
C GLY A 253 31.59 6.09 -5.26
N ALA A 254 31.48 4.97 -5.96
CA ALA A 254 30.66 4.80 -7.15
C ALA A 254 29.18 4.44 -6.83
N SER A 255 28.80 4.50 -5.55
CA SER A 255 27.47 4.08 -5.11
C SER A 255 26.35 4.89 -5.75
N LEU A 256 25.19 4.25 -5.90
CA LEU A 256 23.98 4.94 -6.34
C LEU A 256 23.68 6.12 -5.41
N CYS A 257 23.70 7.32 -5.96
CA CYS A 257 23.31 8.56 -5.29
C CYS A 257 22.68 9.51 -6.32
N GLU A 258 21.94 10.52 -5.84
CA GLU A 258 21.32 11.55 -6.69
C GLU A 258 21.91 12.92 -6.32
N PRO A 259 23.08 13.31 -6.89
CA PRO A 259 23.77 14.55 -6.53
C PRO A 259 22.90 15.81 -6.67
N ASP A 260 22.04 15.85 -7.69
CA ASP A 260 21.10 16.96 -7.92
C ASP A 260 20.07 17.12 -6.79
N LEU A 261 19.89 16.10 -5.94
CA LEU A 261 18.97 16.11 -4.80
C LEU A 261 19.67 16.34 -3.45
N VAL A 262 20.97 16.65 -3.43
CA VAL A 262 21.69 16.98 -2.18
C VAL A 262 21.04 18.16 -1.44
N ALA A 263 20.61 19.20 -2.17
CA ALA A 263 19.90 20.33 -1.56
C ALA A 263 18.58 19.88 -0.91
N THR A 264 17.82 19.00 -1.58
CA THR A 264 16.58 18.42 -1.06
C THR A 264 16.84 17.56 0.19
N ALA A 265 17.88 16.73 0.19
CA ALA A 265 18.26 15.94 1.36
C ALA A 265 18.60 16.83 2.56
N LYS A 266 19.31 17.96 2.33
CA LYS A 266 19.59 18.96 3.38
C LYS A 266 18.31 19.61 3.91
N ASP A 267 17.36 19.96 3.05
CA ASP A 267 16.07 20.51 3.48
C ASP A 267 15.29 19.50 4.34
N ILE A 268 15.26 18.22 3.96
CA ILE A 268 14.64 17.15 4.76
C ILE A 268 15.32 17.02 6.13
N MET A 269 16.65 17.04 6.19
CA MET A 269 17.39 17.01 7.46
C MET A 269 17.06 18.22 8.35
N ALA A 270 17.02 19.42 7.78
CA ALA A 270 16.66 20.63 8.51
C ALA A 270 15.19 20.64 8.97
N ARG A 271 14.27 20.00 8.21
CA ARG A 271 12.88 19.79 8.64
C ARG A 271 12.80 18.84 9.82
N ALA A 272 13.54 17.73 9.77
CA ALA A 272 13.57 16.76 10.85
C ALA A 272 14.07 17.37 12.15
N GLU A 273 15.16 18.14 12.10
CA GLU A 273 15.69 18.85 13.27
C GLU A 273 14.65 19.80 13.87
N ARG A 274 13.98 20.61 13.04
CA ARG A 274 12.90 21.51 13.50
C ARG A 274 11.69 20.79 14.08
N ALA A 275 11.40 19.58 13.61
CA ALA A 275 10.30 18.75 14.08
C ALA A 275 10.67 17.87 15.29
N GLY A 276 11.94 17.86 15.72
CA GLY A 276 12.43 16.98 16.77
C GLY A 276 12.55 15.51 16.35
N CYS A 277 12.60 15.23 15.05
CA CYS A 277 12.83 13.90 14.51
C CYS A 277 14.33 13.67 14.28
N GLU A 278 14.89 12.62 14.87
CA GLU A 278 16.27 12.20 14.62
C GLU A 278 16.35 11.44 13.29
N ILE A 279 17.18 11.91 12.35
CA ILE A 279 17.52 11.12 11.16
C ILE A 279 18.71 10.22 11.48
N VAL A 280 18.52 8.91 11.31
CA VAL A 280 19.53 7.89 11.52
C VAL A 280 20.06 7.40 10.17
N LEU A 281 21.37 7.54 9.99
CA LEU A 281 22.12 7.07 8.81
C LEU A 281 23.12 5.98 9.25
N PRO A 282 23.59 5.12 8.33
CA PRO A 282 24.62 4.14 8.63
C PRO A 282 25.90 4.78 9.19
N SER A 283 26.57 4.07 10.11
CA SER A 283 27.94 4.34 10.54
C SER A 283 28.97 3.53 9.76
N ASP A 284 28.56 2.37 9.25
CA ASP A 284 29.36 1.43 8.48
C ASP A 284 28.50 0.76 7.40
N VAL A 285 29.17 0.29 6.34
CA VAL A 285 28.53 -0.18 5.11
C VAL A 285 29.22 -1.41 4.56
N VAL A 286 28.46 -2.29 3.92
CA VAL A 286 28.98 -3.39 3.10
C VAL A 286 29.21 -2.86 1.70
N ILE A 287 30.45 -3.00 1.22
CA ILE A 287 30.86 -2.54 -0.09
C ILE A 287 31.39 -3.66 -0.98
N ALA A 288 31.18 -3.52 -2.29
CA ALA A 288 31.78 -4.36 -3.33
C ALA A 288 32.08 -3.51 -4.58
N LYS A 289 32.91 -4.00 -5.50
CA LYS A 289 33.19 -3.30 -6.76
C LYS A 289 32.04 -3.37 -7.76
N GLU A 290 31.23 -4.42 -7.68
CA GLU A 290 30.13 -4.70 -8.60
C GLU A 290 28.96 -5.32 -7.84
N LEU A 291 27.73 -5.08 -8.31
CA LEU A 291 26.53 -5.75 -7.79
C LEU A 291 26.35 -7.09 -8.51
N LYS A 292 27.02 -8.13 -8.01
CA LYS A 292 27.00 -9.48 -8.57
C LYS A 292 27.21 -10.54 -7.49
N GLU A 293 26.59 -11.70 -7.66
CA GLU A 293 26.84 -12.84 -6.78
C GLU A 293 28.31 -13.31 -6.86
N GLY A 294 28.86 -13.73 -5.71
CA GLY A 294 30.21 -14.27 -5.62
C GLY A 294 31.33 -13.24 -5.76
N VAL A 295 31.02 -11.95 -5.75
CA VAL A 295 32.02 -10.88 -5.72
C VAL A 295 32.63 -10.74 -4.32
N ASP A 296 33.90 -10.37 -4.25
CA ASP A 296 34.54 -9.97 -3.00
C ASP A 296 33.84 -8.74 -2.42
N TRP A 297 33.52 -8.80 -1.14
CA TRP A 297 32.91 -7.72 -0.39
C TRP A 297 33.65 -7.51 0.93
N ARG A 298 33.55 -6.30 1.48
CA ARG A 298 34.08 -5.97 2.81
C ARG A 298 33.22 -4.93 3.50
N VAL A 299 33.40 -4.80 4.80
CA VAL A 299 32.80 -3.71 5.60
C VAL A 299 33.78 -2.55 5.67
N CYS A 300 33.31 -1.32 5.59
CA CYS A 300 34.09 -0.14 5.96
C CYS A 300 33.23 0.94 6.65
N PRO A 301 33.84 1.83 7.44
CA PRO A 301 33.16 3.00 7.98
C PRO A 301 32.63 3.90 6.86
N VAL A 302 31.51 4.58 7.14
CA VAL A 302 30.99 5.63 6.27
C VAL A 302 32.00 6.78 6.22
N GLY A 303 32.45 7.15 5.02
CA GLY A 303 33.51 8.14 4.78
C GLY A 303 34.83 7.55 4.28
N GLU A 304 35.05 6.25 4.46
CA GLU A 304 36.24 5.51 3.98
C GLU A 304 35.95 4.64 2.74
N VAL A 305 34.82 4.91 2.07
CA VAL A 305 34.41 4.16 0.87
C VAL A 305 35.34 4.51 -0.30
N PRO A 306 36.03 3.53 -0.91
CA PRO A 306 36.87 3.76 -2.08
C PRO A 306 36.08 4.32 -3.27
N ASP A 307 36.75 5.10 -4.12
CA ASP A 307 36.12 5.76 -5.27
C ASP A 307 35.50 4.77 -6.28
N ASP A 308 36.04 3.55 -6.39
CA ASP A 308 35.58 2.48 -7.29
C ASP A 308 34.59 1.49 -6.64
N ALA A 309 34.19 1.71 -5.39
CA ALA A 309 33.32 0.79 -4.66
C ALA A 309 31.86 1.26 -4.60
N LEU A 310 30.96 0.29 -4.53
CA LEU A 310 29.52 0.45 -4.34
C LEU A 310 29.12 0.06 -2.91
N ILE A 311 28.32 0.88 -2.26
CA ILE A 311 27.60 0.57 -1.02
C ILE A 311 26.35 -0.23 -1.38
N LEU A 312 26.27 -1.46 -0.87
CA LEU A 312 25.24 -2.42 -1.26
C LEU A 312 24.38 -2.92 -0.10
N ASP A 313 24.82 -2.77 1.15
CA ASP A 313 24.03 -3.05 2.35
C ASP A 313 24.58 -2.28 3.58
N LEU A 314 23.87 -2.29 4.71
CA LEU A 314 24.38 -1.78 5.98
C LEU A 314 25.45 -2.70 6.57
N GLY A 315 26.44 -2.11 7.23
CA GLY A 315 27.41 -2.86 8.01
C GLY A 315 26.86 -3.34 9.37
N PRO A 316 27.58 -4.27 10.03
CA PRO A 316 27.18 -4.86 11.30
C PRO A 316 27.00 -3.85 12.44
N ASP A 317 27.82 -2.78 12.52
CA ASP A 317 27.73 -1.82 13.62
C ASP A 317 26.42 -1.02 13.53
N SER A 318 26.04 -0.64 12.30
CA SER A 318 24.77 0.02 12.00
C SER A 318 23.58 -0.89 12.32
N VAL A 319 23.67 -2.18 11.95
CA VAL A 319 22.63 -3.17 12.26
C VAL A 319 22.44 -3.30 13.77
N ASP A 320 23.52 -3.44 14.53
CA ASP A 320 23.43 -3.62 15.98
C ASP A 320 22.98 -2.35 16.71
N ALA A 321 23.38 -1.17 16.22
CA ALA A 321 22.83 0.10 16.69
C ALA A 321 21.32 0.19 16.47
N LEU A 322 20.84 -0.20 15.29
CA LEU A 322 19.41 -0.21 14.97
C LEU A 322 18.64 -1.22 15.83
N LYS A 323 19.17 -2.42 16.09
CA LYS A 323 18.55 -3.38 17.02
C LYS A 323 18.39 -2.80 18.44
N ARG A 324 19.43 -2.13 18.95
CA ARG A 324 19.36 -1.46 20.26
C ARG A 324 18.28 -0.39 20.31
N ARG A 325 18.17 0.42 19.25
CA ARG A 325 17.11 1.43 19.13
C ARG A 325 15.73 0.80 19.02
N LEU A 326 15.56 -0.24 18.19
CA LEU A 326 14.28 -0.96 18.06
C LEU A 326 13.74 -1.46 19.39
N ALA A 327 14.60 -1.86 20.33
CA ALA A 327 14.20 -2.29 21.66
C ALA A 327 13.56 -1.19 22.53
N THR A 328 13.74 0.09 22.18
CA THR A 328 13.20 1.24 22.91
C THR A 328 11.97 1.88 22.23
N ILE A 329 11.64 1.45 21.01
CA ILE A 329 10.53 1.98 20.20
C ILE A 329 9.24 1.22 20.54
N ARG A 330 8.10 1.92 20.46
CA ARG A 330 6.76 1.34 20.65
C ARG A 330 6.02 1.13 19.34
N THR A 331 6.26 1.97 18.33
CA THR A 331 5.66 1.83 17.00
C THR A 331 6.71 1.92 15.91
N LEU A 332 6.72 0.96 14.99
CA LEU A 332 7.58 0.93 13.81
C LEU A 332 6.75 0.96 12.53
N LEU A 333 7.14 1.84 11.62
CA LEU A 333 6.72 1.83 10.23
C LEU A 333 7.90 1.45 9.32
N TRP A 334 7.75 0.47 8.43
CA TRP A 334 8.82 0.04 7.52
C TRP A 334 8.40 0.07 6.05
N ASN A 335 9.11 0.85 5.25
CA ASN A 335 9.03 0.86 3.79
C ASN A 335 10.41 0.82 3.10
N GLY A 336 10.77 -0.32 2.51
CA GLY A 336 11.94 -0.48 1.64
C GLY A 336 13.11 -1.22 2.31
N PRO A 337 13.88 -2.01 1.55
CA PRO A 337 15.05 -2.71 2.07
C PRO A 337 16.24 -1.77 2.31
N PHE A 338 17.20 -2.24 3.11
CA PHE A 338 18.45 -1.56 3.39
C PHE A 338 19.54 -1.80 2.34
N GLY A 339 19.44 -2.90 1.60
CA GLY A 339 20.42 -3.32 0.60
C GLY A 339 19.78 -3.92 -0.65
N ALA A 340 20.63 -4.37 -1.58
CA ALA A 340 20.24 -5.06 -2.81
C ALA A 340 19.88 -6.54 -2.54
N ILE A 341 18.71 -6.77 -1.94
CA ILE A 341 18.22 -8.08 -1.47
C ILE A 341 18.17 -9.17 -2.56
N GLU A 342 18.13 -8.78 -3.84
CA GLU A 342 18.12 -9.67 -4.99
C GLU A 342 19.47 -10.36 -5.25
N THR A 343 20.56 -9.89 -4.62
CA THR A 343 21.91 -10.41 -4.86
C THR A 343 22.59 -10.70 -3.53
N ALA A 344 22.83 -11.97 -3.24
CA ALA A 344 23.54 -12.35 -2.01
C ALA A 344 25.00 -11.85 -2.03
N PRO A 345 25.55 -11.33 -0.92
CA PRO A 345 24.96 -11.25 0.44
C PRO A 345 24.29 -9.91 0.78
N PHE A 346 23.96 -9.07 -0.20
CA PHE A 346 23.59 -7.65 -0.01
C PHE A 346 22.16 -7.42 0.50
N GLY A 347 21.61 -8.36 1.27
CA GLY A 347 20.32 -8.23 1.95
C GLY A 347 20.36 -8.62 3.43
N GLU A 348 21.51 -9.04 3.95
CA GLU A 348 21.64 -9.60 5.30
C GLU A 348 21.22 -8.61 6.39
N ALA A 349 21.51 -7.31 6.25
CA ALA A 349 21.05 -6.32 7.22
C ALA A 349 19.52 -6.22 7.26
N THR A 350 18.88 -6.24 6.07
CA THR A 350 17.43 -6.23 5.94
C THR A 350 16.83 -7.46 6.62
N TYR A 351 17.39 -8.64 6.39
CA TYR A 351 16.90 -9.89 6.99
C TYR A 351 17.11 -9.94 8.50
N ALA A 352 18.27 -9.50 8.99
CA ALA A 352 18.58 -9.45 10.41
C ALA A 352 17.62 -8.52 11.18
N LEU A 353 17.38 -7.31 10.65
CA LEU A 353 16.46 -6.35 11.25
C LEU A 353 15.00 -6.83 11.15
N ALA A 354 14.60 -7.45 10.05
CA ALA A 354 13.26 -8.02 9.89
C ALA A 354 12.96 -9.08 10.95
N ARG A 355 13.92 -9.98 11.21
CA ARG A 355 13.80 -11.01 12.26
C ARG A 355 13.71 -10.39 13.65
N GLU A 356 14.49 -9.35 13.93
CA GLU A 356 14.44 -8.67 15.23
C GLU A 356 13.10 -7.96 15.46
N VAL A 357 12.60 -7.24 14.45
CA VAL A 357 11.28 -6.59 14.51
C VAL A 357 10.18 -7.61 14.76
N ALA A 358 10.19 -8.73 14.03
CA ALA A 358 9.23 -9.82 14.24
C ALA A 358 9.32 -10.39 15.67
N ARG A 359 10.53 -10.54 16.22
CA ARG A 359 10.74 -11.02 17.59
C ARG A 359 10.16 -10.06 18.63
N LEU A 360 10.44 -8.75 18.51
CA LEU A 360 9.93 -7.73 19.42
C LEU A 360 8.40 -7.58 19.35
N THR A 361 7.85 -7.70 18.15
CA THR A 361 6.41 -7.66 17.91
C THR A 361 5.70 -8.84 18.56
N LYS A 362 6.20 -10.07 18.35
CA LYS A 362 5.66 -11.28 19.00
C LYS A 362 5.76 -11.23 20.52
N ALA A 363 6.76 -10.53 21.06
CA ALA A 363 6.90 -10.29 22.50
C ALA A 363 5.97 -9.20 23.05
N GLY A 364 5.09 -8.62 22.22
CA GLY A 364 4.17 -7.54 22.62
C GLY A 364 4.85 -6.22 22.94
N LYS A 365 6.10 -6.02 22.50
CA LYS A 365 6.90 -4.82 22.83
C LYS A 365 6.81 -3.73 21.77
N LEU A 366 6.42 -4.09 20.54
CA LEU A 366 6.45 -3.25 19.36
C LEU A 366 5.19 -3.47 18.52
N VAL A 367 4.53 -2.39 18.13
CA VAL A 367 3.56 -2.37 17.03
C VAL A 367 4.35 -2.17 15.73
N SER A 368 4.30 -3.13 14.80
CA SER A 368 5.08 -3.07 13.55
C SER A 368 4.19 -3.14 12.32
N VAL A 369 4.24 -2.08 11.52
CA VAL A 369 3.53 -1.96 10.24
C VAL A 369 4.54 -1.87 9.12
N ALA A 370 4.46 -2.80 8.16
CA ALA A 370 5.32 -2.80 6.99
C ALA A 370 4.51 -2.73 5.71
N GLY A 371 5.08 -2.16 4.66
CA GLY A 371 4.43 -2.11 3.35
C GLY A 371 5.39 -1.79 2.21
N GLY A 372 4.93 -2.04 0.98
CA GLY A 372 5.72 -1.93 -0.24
C GLY A 372 6.21 -3.29 -0.75
N GLY A 373 6.19 -3.50 -2.07
CA GLY A 373 6.47 -4.80 -2.68
C GLY A 373 7.81 -5.39 -2.26
N ASP A 374 8.87 -4.58 -2.29
CA ASP A 374 10.23 -5.01 -1.95
C ASP A 374 10.37 -5.32 -0.45
N THR A 375 9.72 -4.53 0.41
CA THR A 375 9.65 -4.81 1.85
C THR A 375 8.98 -6.17 2.09
N VAL A 376 7.83 -6.42 1.47
CA VAL A 376 7.09 -7.68 1.64
C VAL A 376 7.94 -8.87 1.17
N ARG A 377 8.62 -8.75 0.02
CA ARG A 377 9.55 -9.78 -0.46
C ARG A 377 10.67 -10.04 0.54
N ALA A 378 11.30 -8.99 1.07
CA ALA A 378 12.36 -9.13 2.07
C ALA A 378 11.88 -9.78 3.37
N LEU A 379 10.69 -9.41 3.86
CA LEU A 379 10.11 -9.99 5.07
C LEU A 379 9.77 -11.47 4.89
N ASN A 380 9.30 -11.87 3.70
CA ASN A 380 9.04 -13.27 3.38
C ASN A 380 10.34 -14.07 3.27
N ALA A 381 11.35 -13.54 2.57
CA ALA A 381 12.67 -14.17 2.48
C ALA A 381 13.34 -14.34 3.85
N ALA A 382 13.12 -13.40 4.77
CA ALA A 382 13.61 -13.48 6.14
C ALA A 382 12.83 -14.45 7.04
N GLY A 383 11.67 -14.97 6.59
CA GLY A 383 10.74 -15.73 7.43
C GLY A 383 10.07 -14.90 8.52
N ALA A 384 10.04 -13.58 8.36
CA ALA A 384 9.66 -12.63 9.40
C ALA A 384 8.24 -12.05 9.23
N ALA A 385 7.67 -12.10 8.03
CA ALA A 385 6.40 -11.43 7.69
C ALA A 385 5.25 -11.76 8.66
N SER A 386 5.08 -13.03 9.04
CA SER A 386 4.03 -13.46 9.98
C SER A 386 4.22 -12.98 11.42
N GLY A 387 5.38 -12.43 11.75
CA GLY A 387 5.67 -11.86 13.05
C GLY A 387 5.37 -10.37 13.18
N PHE A 388 5.02 -9.68 12.10
CA PHE A 388 4.67 -8.26 12.13
C PHE A 388 3.22 -8.06 12.58
N THR A 389 2.91 -6.89 13.13
CA THR A 389 1.52 -6.56 13.50
C THR A 389 0.64 -6.46 12.26
N TYR A 390 1.18 -5.85 11.20
CA TYR A 390 0.51 -5.77 9.92
C TYR A 390 1.48 -5.63 8.75
N VAL A 391 1.20 -6.35 7.66
CA VAL A 391 1.95 -6.27 6.41
C VAL A 391 1.01 -5.90 5.27
N SER A 392 1.12 -4.65 4.81
CA SER A 392 0.35 -4.13 3.69
C SER A 392 0.92 -4.64 2.36
N THR A 393 0.06 -5.20 1.51
CA THR A 393 0.42 -5.54 0.11
C THR A 393 -0.02 -4.45 -0.86
N ALA A 394 -0.51 -3.32 -0.33
CA ALA A 394 -1.10 -2.24 -1.11
C ALA A 394 -0.04 -1.21 -1.52
N GLY A 395 0.99 -1.65 -2.25
CA GLY A 395 2.21 -0.89 -2.54
C GLY A 395 2.01 0.62 -2.80
N GLY A 396 1.34 0.98 -3.90
CA GLY A 396 1.13 2.39 -4.26
C GLY A 396 0.25 3.16 -3.26
N ALA A 397 -0.88 2.59 -2.85
CA ALA A 397 -1.78 3.25 -1.89
C ALA A 397 -1.13 3.48 -0.52
N PHE A 398 -0.32 2.53 -0.07
CA PHE A 398 0.47 2.63 1.14
C PHE A 398 1.45 3.81 1.05
N LEU A 399 2.19 3.94 -0.06
CA LEU A 399 3.13 5.05 -0.26
C LEU A 399 2.45 6.42 -0.32
N GLU A 400 1.32 6.52 -1.03
CA GLU A 400 0.54 7.76 -1.10
C GLU A 400 0.08 8.20 0.31
N TRP A 401 -0.39 7.24 1.11
CA TRP A 401 -0.73 7.51 2.51
C TRP A 401 0.50 7.93 3.33
N LEU A 402 1.65 7.26 3.15
CA LEU A 402 2.89 7.65 3.83
C LEU A 402 3.36 9.05 3.42
N GLY A 403 3.04 9.49 2.21
CA GLY A 403 3.28 10.86 1.71
C GLY A 403 2.31 11.90 2.28
N GLY A 404 1.31 11.50 3.05
CA GLY A 404 0.30 12.39 3.63
C GLY A 404 -0.86 12.70 2.69
N HIS A 405 -1.00 11.96 1.58
CA HIS A 405 -2.07 12.18 0.63
C HIS A 405 -3.38 11.51 1.08
N GLU A 406 -4.48 12.21 0.88
CA GLU A 406 -5.81 11.63 1.04
C GLU A 406 -6.10 10.63 -0.08
N LEU A 407 -6.41 9.38 0.27
CA LEU A 407 -6.79 8.39 -0.71
C LEU A 407 -8.24 8.61 -1.19
N PRO A 408 -8.52 8.78 -2.50
CA PRO A 408 -9.86 9.00 -3.03
C PRO A 408 -10.92 8.02 -2.53
N ALA A 409 -10.59 6.73 -2.42
CA ALA A 409 -11.53 5.73 -1.91
C ALA A 409 -11.90 5.96 -0.44
N VAL A 410 -10.91 6.27 0.40
CA VAL A 410 -11.14 6.48 1.84
C VAL A 410 -11.90 7.78 2.06
N ARG A 411 -11.54 8.83 1.33
CA ARG A 411 -12.30 10.09 1.31
C ARG A 411 -13.76 9.84 0.92
N ALA A 412 -14.00 9.09 -0.15
CA ALA A 412 -15.34 8.75 -0.59
C ALA A 412 -16.15 7.99 0.47
N LEU A 413 -15.53 7.04 1.17
CA LEU A 413 -16.17 6.31 2.27
C LEU A 413 -16.50 7.22 3.47
N VAL A 414 -15.59 8.15 3.83
CA VAL A 414 -15.84 9.17 4.86
C VAL A 414 -17.00 10.09 4.47
N ARG A 415 -17.05 10.58 3.21
CA ARG A 415 -18.15 11.42 2.69
C ARG A 415 -19.49 10.69 2.72
N SER A 416 -19.52 9.39 2.45
CA SER A 416 -20.77 8.62 2.47
C SER A 416 -21.30 8.44 3.90
N GLY A 417 -20.43 8.41 4.90
CA GLY A 417 -20.81 8.37 6.32
C GLY A 417 -21.46 9.67 6.84
N THR A 418 -21.20 10.82 6.20
CA THR A 418 -21.80 12.11 6.61
C THR A 418 -23.16 12.38 5.97
N ARG A 419 -23.54 11.62 4.94
CA ARG A 419 -24.86 11.72 4.33
C ARG A 419 -25.84 10.96 5.23
N SER A 420 -26.76 11.67 5.87
CA SER A 420 -27.91 11.08 6.56
C SER A 420 -28.60 10.11 5.59
N ALA A 421 -28.86 8.88 6.03
CA ALA A 421 -29.63 7.93 5.26
C ALA A 421 -30.97 8.60 4.86
N PRO A 422 -31.38 8.52 3.58
CA PRO A 422 -32.65 9.09 3.15
C PRO A 422 -33.84 8.47 3.89
#